data_AF-J2Y7G5-F1
#
_entry.id   AF-J2Y7G5-F1
#
_cell.length_a   1.000
_cell.length_b   1.000
_cell.length_c   1.000
_cell.angle_alpha   90.00
_cell.angle_beta   90.00
_cell.angle_gamma   90.00
#
_symmetry.space_group_name_H-M   'P 1'
#
loop_
_entity.id
_entity.type
_entity.pdbx_description
1 polymer ?
#
loop_
_entity_poly.entity_id
_entity_poly.type
_entity_poly.pdbx_seq_one_letter_code
_entity_poly.pdbx_strand_id
1 'polypeptide(L)'
;MLNFNAHLGFQFTELPFLQRFAAASQVGFKAVEFPSPYAYDASVLGDLLQEHKLKLVQFAAPAGETKGLAAVPGKKTSFAMA
;
A
#
# COMPACT_ATOMS: atom_id res chain seq x y z
N MET A 1 -24.33 1.57 -2.96
CA MET A 1 -23.39 1.08 -3.99
C MET A 1 -22.09 0.69 -3.31
N LEU A 2 -21.45 -0.40 -3.71
CA LEU A 2 -20.25 -0.91 -3.06
C LEU A 2 -19.01 -0.14 -3.52
N ASN A 3 -18.07 0.11 -2.60
CA ASN A 3 -16.79 0.74 -2.89
C ASN A 3 -15.69 -0.32 -2.79
N PHE A 4 -15.07 -0.63 -3.93
CA PHE A 4 -13.98 -1.59 -4.00
C PHE A 4 -12.64 -0.87 -4.19
N ASN A 5 -11.58 -1.46 -3.66
CA ASN A 5 -10.19 -1.08 -3.92
C ASN A 5 -9.47 -2.19 -4.69
N ALA A 6 -8.40 -1.83 -5.39
CA ALA A 6 -7.48 -2.80 -5.98
C ALA A 6 -6.36 -3.14 -4.98
N HIS A 7 -6.08 -4.42 -4.78
CA HIS A 7 -4.93 -4.90 -4.00
C HIS A 7 -3.72 -5.06 -4.92
N LEU A 8 -2.89 -4.02 -5.04
CA LEU A 8 -1.77 -3.95 -6.00
C LEU A 8 -0.65 -4.97 -5.72
N GLY A 9 -0.65 -5.61 -4.55
CA GLY A 9 0.22 -6.77 -4.25
C GLY A 9 -0.20 -8.07 -4.95
N PHE A 10 -1.47 -8.18 -5.38
CA PHE A 10 -2.03 -9.39 -6.02
C PHE A 10 -2.62 -9.13 -7.40
N GLN A 11 -2.94 -7.86 -7.72
CA GLN A 11 -3.52 -7.46 -9.01
C GLN A 11 -2.51 -6.61 -9.79
N PHE A 12 -2.61 -6.67 -11.13
CA PHE A 12 -1.71 -5.96 -12.06
C PHE A 12 -0.23 -6.35 -11.91
N THR A 13 0.03 -7.59 -11.48
CA THR A 13 1.38 -8.07 -11.16
C THR A 13 2.28 -8.27 -12.38
N GLU A 14 1.68 -8.28 -13.57
CA GLU A 14 2.34 -8.21 -14.87
C GLU A 14 3.07 -6.87 -15.12
N LEU A 15 2.77 -5.83 -14.34
CA LEU A 15 3.42 -4.52 -14.41
C LEU A 15 4.39 -4.28 -13.23
N PRO A 16 5.43 -3.46 -13.41
CA PRO A 16 6.19 -2.88 -12.30
C PRO A 16 5.27 -2.14 -11.32
N PHE A 17 5.59 -2.19 -10.01
CA PHE A 17 4.68 -1.73 -8.94
C PHE A 17 4.11 -0.32 -9.16
N LEU A 18 4.94 0.66 -9.49
CA LEU A 18 4.51 2.05 -9.68
C LEU A 18 3.53 2.21 -10.86
N GLN A 19 3.63 1.37 -11.90
CA GLN A 19 2.71 1.41 -13.05
C GLN A 19 1.33 0.83 -12.73
N ARG A 20 1.19 0.08 -11.63
CA ARG A 20 -0.08 -0.54 -11.23
C ARG A 20 -1.14 0.46 -10.77
N PHE A 21 -0.71 1.65 -10.31
CA PHE A 21 -1.62 2.73 -9.92
C PHE A 21 -2.41 3.23 -11.14
N ALA A 22 -1.72 3.49 -12.26
CA ALA A 22 -2.35 3.86 -13.52
C ALA A 22 -3.33 2.77 -13.99
N ALA A 23 -2.88 1.50 -13.99
CA ALA A 23 -3.71 0.36 -14.42
C ALA A 23 -4.99 0.22 -13.59
N ALA A 24 -4.90 0.33 -12.26
CA ALA A 24 -6.06 0.29 -11.37
C ALA A 24 -7.06 1.42 -11.67
N SER A 25 -6.57 2.63 -11.86
CA SER A 25 -7.43 3.79 -12.18
C SER A 25 -8.12 3.64 -13.55
N GLN A 26 -7.40 3.15 -14.56
CA GLN A 26 -7.92 2.95 -15.92
C GLN A 26 -9.09 1.96 -15.98
N VAL A 27 -9.07 0.92 -15.15
CA VAL A 27 -10.18 -0.04 -15.07
C VAL A 27 -11.28 0.37 -14.08
N GLY A 28 -11.20 1.59 -13.54
CA GLY A 28 -12.28 2.23 -12.80
C GLY A 28 -12.16 2.19 -11.28
N PHE A 29 -11.11 1.58 -10.70
CA PHE A 29 -10.89 1.67 -9.25
C PHE A 29 -10.69 3.12 -8.82
N LYS A 30 -11.17 3.43 -7.61
CA LYS A 30 -11.00 4.74 -6.96
C LYS A 30 -10.17 4.66 -5.68
N ALA A 31 -9.75 3.45 -5.33
CA ALA A 31 -8.96 3.16 -4.15
C ALA A 31 -7.98 2.01 -4.42
N VAL A 32 -6.86 2.02 -3.71
CA VAL A 32 -5.83 0.98 -3.77
C VAL A 32 -5.34 0.61 -2.38
N GLU A 33 -4.90 -0.63 -2.24
CA GLU A 33 -4.10 -1.11 -1.12
C GLU A 33 -2.88 -1.87 -1.58
N PHE A 34 -1.86 -1.90 -0.74
CA PHE A 34 -0.65 -2.69 -0.95
C PHE A 34 0.08 -2.89 0.39
N PRO A 35 0.64 -4.07 0.66
CA PRO A 35 1.14 -4.40 1.98
C PRO A 35 2.40 -3.62 2.37
N SER A 36 3.29 -3.29 1.44
CA SER A 36 4.59 -2.68 1.76
C SER A 36 4.94 -1.53 0.81
N PRO A 37 4.93 -0.27 1.29
CA PRO A 37 5.38 0.90 0.53
C PRO A 37 6.87 1.22 0.67
N TYR A 38 7.56 0.63 1.64
CA TYR A 38 8.82 1.15 2.20
C TYR A 38 10.03 1.14 1.26
N ALA A 39 9.92 0.54 0.08
CA ALA A 39 10.93 0.61 -0.96
C ALA A 39 10.88 1.94 -1.76
N TYR A 40 9.87 2.78 -1.52
CA TYR A 40 9.62 4.02 -2.26
C TYR A 40 9.46 5.19 -1.30
N ASP A 41 9.91 6.37 -1.73
CA ASP A 41 9.62 7.60 -1.03
C ASP A 41 8.11 7.85 -0.97
N ALA A 42 7.63 8.34 0.17
CA ALA A 42 6.21 8.63 0.37
C ALA A 42 5.68 9.66 -0.63
N SER A 43 6.52 10.62 -1.06
CA SER A 43 6.16 11.62 -2.08
C SER A 43 5.85 10.96 -3.43
N VAL A 44 6.67 10.02 -3.87
CA VAL A 44 6.47 9.29 -5.14
C VAL A 44 5.12 8.57 -5.14
N LEU A 45 4.79 7.88 -4.05
CA LEU A 45 3.50 7.20 -3.92
C LEU A 45 2.34 8.20 -3.82
N GLY A 46 2.54 9.30 -3.10
CA GLY A 46 1.56 10.38 -2.96
C GLY A 46 1.23 11.05 -4.30
N ASP A 47 2.23 11.28 -5.14
CA ASP A 47 2.07 11.87 -6.47
C ASP A 47 1.29 10.93 -7.39
N LEU A 48 1.60 9.63 -7.40
CA LEU A 48 0.84 8.63 -8.17
C LEU A 48 -0.62 8.53 -7.73
N LEU A 49 -0.89 8.59 -6.42
CA LEU A 49 -2.26 8.59 -5.89
C LEU A 49 -3.02 9.84 -6.38
N GLN A 50 -2.39 11.02 -6.36
CA GLN A 50 -2.99 12.26 -6.85
C GLN A 50 -3.22 12.24 -8.36
N GLU A 51 -2.18 11.90 -9.13
CA GLU A 51 -2.21 11.82 -10.59
C GLU A 51 -3.36 10.93 -11.08
N HIS A 52 -3.49 9.75 -10.48
CA HIS A 52 -4.48 8.75 -10.88
C HIS A 52 -5.81 8.84 -10.12
N LYS A 53 -5.98 9.85 -9.26
CA LYS A 53 -7.20 10.09 -8.46
C LYS A 53 -7.61 8.87 -7.62
N LEU A 54 -6.63 8.23 -7.01
CA LEU A 54 -6.78 7.04 -6.18
C LEU A 54 -6.66 7.41 -4.70
N LYS A 55 -7.48 6.77 -3.87
CA LYS A 55 -7.33 6.80 -2.41
C LYS A 55 -6.49 5.61 -1.95
N LEU A 56 -5.51 5.85 -1.08
CA LEU A 56 -4.87 4.75 -0.36
C LEU A 56 -5.77 4.34 0.80
N VAL A 57 -6.26 3.09 0.78
CA VAL A 57 -7.14 2.57 1.84
C VAL A 57 -6.41 1.74 2.87
N GLN A 58 -5.33 1.05 2.48
CA GLN A 58 -4.58 0.17 3.39
C GLN A 58 -3.14 -0.03 2.91
N PHE A 59 -2.22 0.00 3.87
CA PHE A 59 -0.88 -0.61 3.79
C PHE A 59 -0.51 -1.17 5.17
N ALA A 60 0.52 -1.99 5.28
CA ALA A 60 0.92 -2.58 6.55
C ALA A 60 2.11 -1.83 7.14
N ALA A 61 2.13 -1.62 8.47
CA ALA A 61 3.33 -1.23 9.20
C ALA A 61 4.48 -2.21 8.90
N PRO A 62 5.76 -1.82 9.04
CA PRO A 62 6.84 -2.76 8.73
C PRO A 62 6.72 -4.00 9.60
N ALA A 63 6.70 -5.14 8.93
CA ALA A 63 6.83 -6.42 9.60
C ALA A 63 8.31 -6.55 10.00
N GLY A 64 8.57 -6.78 11.29
CA GLY A 64 9.90 -7.24 11.73
C GLY A 64 10.19 -8.63 11.18
N GLU A 65 11.03 -9.41 11.85
CA GLU A 65 11.33 -10.80 11.45
C GLU A 65 10.10 -11.74 11.43
N THR A 66 8.98 -11.33 12.05
CA THR A 66 7.74 -12.10 12.17
C THR A 66 6.53 -11.35 11.57
N LYS A 67 5.30 -11.88 11.72
CA LYS A 67 4.03 -11.28 11.22
C LYS A 67 3.59 -10.01 11.98
N GLY A 68 4.50 -9.09 12.27
CA GLY A 68 4.24 -7.79 12.90
C GLY A 68 4.61 -7.73 14.39
N LEU A 69 4.76 -6.49 14.88
CA LEU A 69 5.25 -6.20 16.24
C LEU A 69 4.16 -5.63 17.17
N ALA A 70 3.04 -5.14 16.60
CA ALA A 70 2.05 -4.34 17.32
C ALA A 70 1.38 -5.05 18.51
N ALA A 71 1.19 -6.37 18.40
CA ALA A 71 0.53 -7.20 19.42
C ALA A 71 1.51 -8.08 20.23
N VAL A 72 2.82 -7.87 20.10
CA VAL A 72 3.83 -8.68 20.79
C VAL A 72 4.24 -7.98 22.10
N PRO A 73 4.00 -8.60 23.28
CA PRO A 73 4.45 -8.04 24.56
C PRO A 73 5.94 -7.70 24.54
N GLY A 74 6.29 -6.51 25.03
CA GLY A 74 7.68 -6.03 25.07
C GLY A 74 8.24 -5.45 23.76
N LYS A 75 7.46 -5.41 22.65
CA LYS A 75 7.93 -4.86 21.36
C LYS A 75 7.41 -3.46 21.01
N LYS A 76 6.80 -2.75 21.97
CA LYS A 76 6.22 -1.40 21.75
C LYS A 76 7.22 -0.41 21.15
N THR A 77 8.45 -0.35 21.66
CA THR A 77 9.49 0.56 21.16
C THR A 77 9.91 0.19 19.74
N SER A 78 10.10 -1.10 19.45
CA SER A 78 10.44 -1.56 18.11
C SER A 78 9.34 -1.26 17.10
N PHE A 79 8.06 -1.39 17.49
CA PHE A 79 6.94 -1.01 16.65
C PHE A 79 6.88 0.50 16.36
N ALA A 80 7.22 1.35 17.34
CA ALA A 80 7.22 2.80 17.16
C ALA A 80 8.39 3.32 16.30
N MET A 81 9.48 2.55 16.19
CA MET A 81 10.68 2.90 15.42
C MET A 81 10.72 2.29 14.02
N ALA A 82 9.77 1.41 13.71
CA ALA A 82 9.61 0.76 12.42
C ALA A 82 8.87 1.71 11.46
#